data_AF-A0A838JVH3-F1
#
_entry.id   AF-A0A838JVH3-F1
#
_cell.length_a   1.000
_cell.length_b   1.000
_cell.length_c   1.000
_cell.angle_alpha   90.00
_cell.angle_beta   90.00
_cell.angle_gamma   90.00
#
_symmetry.space_group_name_H-M   'P 1'
#
loop_
_entity.id
_entity.type
_entity.pdbx_description
1 polymer ?
#
loop_
_entity_poly.entity_id
_entity_poly.type
_entity_poly.pdbx_seq_one_letter_code
_entity_poly.pdbx_strand_id
1 'polypeptide(L)'
;MIECSLVSRERQTAFGGLCVLGHHLIEEGILEPLRGVKIEQKTVVHSPRQKLTDALMSILAGCKTLYETNVRVRPDLPLGRAFERERVAEQSTIQRTLDAFTQENVHQLREAVERIARTHSKLPQHSYEREMLVV
;
A
#
# COMPACT_ATOMS: atom_id res chain seq x y z
N MET A 1 -15.54 -20.11 -15.89
CA MET A 1 -14.97 -19.10 -14.98
C MET A 1 -15.71 -17.80 -15.26
N ILE A 2 -16.58 -17.36 -14.36
CA ILE A 2 -17.35 -16.11 -14.54
C ILE A 2 -16.46 -14.98 -14.02
N GLU A 3 -15.88 -14.18 -14.91
CA GLU A 3 -15.20 -12.94 -14.54
C GLU A 3 -16.26 -11.87 -14.24
N CYS A 4 -16.53 -11.64 -12.96
CA CYS A 4 -17.28 -10.48 -12.52
C CYS A 4 -16.36 -9.26 -12.61
N SER A 5 -16.38 -8.57 -13.75
CA SER A 5 -15.69 -7.29 -13.89
C SER A 5 -16.54 -6.20 -13.24
N LEU A 6 -16.04 -5.61 -12.16
CA LEU A 6 -16.62 -4.38 -11.64
C LEU A 6 -16.43 -3.29 -12.69
N VAL A 7 -17.52 -2.82 -13.30
CA VAL A 7 -17.49 -1.69 -14.22
C VAL A 7 -16.99 -0.48 -13.45
N SER A 8 -15.79 -0.03 -13.78
CA SER A 8 -15.17 1.14 -13.14
C SER A 8 -16.03 2.37 -13.41
N ARG A 9 -16.63 2.91 -12.35
CA ARG A 9 -17.33 4.20 -12.41
C ARG A 9 -16.38 5.24 -11.83
N GLU A 10 -16.02 6.24 -12.62
CA GLU A 10 -14.95 7.22 -12.29
C GLU A 10 -15.09 7.94 -10.95
N ARG A 11 -16.27 7.90 -10.32
CA ARG A 11 -16.61 8.59 -9.07
C ARG A 11 -17.21 7.69 -7.99
N GLN A 12 -17.32 6.38 -8.21
CA GLN A 12 -17.87 5.45 -7.22
C GLN A 12 -16.79 4.48 -6.76
N THR A 13 -16.74 4.24 -5.45
CA THR A 13 -15.76 3.35 -4.82
C THR A 13 -16.45 2.42 -3.83
N ALA A 14 -15.94 1.20 -3.72
CA ALA A 14 -16.32 0.28 -2.65
C ALA A 14 -15.56 0.57 -1.33
N PHE A 15 -14.59 1.50 -1.36
CA PHE A 15 -13.61 1.71 -0.31
C PHE A 15 -13.59 3.16 0.19
N GLY A 16 -14.78 3.75 0.43
CA GLY A 16 -14.92 5.16 0.80
C GLY A 16 -14.05 5.59 2.00
N GLY A 17 -14.06 4.83 3.10
CA GLY A 17 -13.21 5.10 4.26
C GLY A 17 -11.71 5.01 3.96
N LEU A 18 -11.31 4.06 3.10
CA LEU A 18 -9.92 3.91 2.68
C LEU A 18 -9.48 5.04 1.74
N CYS A 19 -10.40 5.64 0.97
CA CYS A 19 -10.08 6.82 0.17
C CYS A 19 -9.77 8.02 1.07
N VAL A 20 -10.55 8.23 2.14
CA VAL A 20 -10.27 9.29 3.13
C VAL A 20 -8.91 9.04 3.80
N LEU A 21 -8.65 7.80 4.23
CA LEU A 21 -7.37 7.42 4.81
C LEU A 21 -6.21 7.63 3.82
N GLY A 22 -6.36 7.18 2.58
CA GLY A 22 -5.35 7.31 1.53
C GLY A 22 -4.98 8.75 1.28
N HIS A 23 -5.97 9.63 1.15
CA HIS A 23 -5.76 11.06 0.96
C HIS A 23 -4.97 11.66 2.13
N HIS A 24 -5.40 11.38 3.37
CA HIS A 24 -4.69 11.84 4.57
C HIS A 24 -3.25 11.31 4.65
N LEU A 25 -3.01 10.03 4.33
CA LEU A 25 -1.67 9.43 4.31
C LEU A 25 -0.72 10.13 3.31
N ILE A 26 -1.26 10.57 2.18
CA ILE A 26 -0.51 11.27 1.15
C ILE A 26 -0.27 12.73 1.52
N GLU A 27 -1.31 13.46 1.94
CA GLU A 27 -1.20 14.88 2.31
C GLU A 27 -0.21 15.11 3.45
N GLU A 28 -0.24 14.25 4.48
CA GLU A 28 0.68 14.32 5.62
C GLU A 28 2.06 13.73 5.33
N GLY A 29 2.28 13.17 4.12
CA GLY A 29 3.55 12.54 3.75
C GLY A 29 3.90 11.33 4.62
N ILE A 30 2.91 10.64 5.21
CA ILE A 30 3.13 9.54 6.16
C ILE A 30 3.93 8.39 5.52
N LEU A 31 3.73 8.15 4.21
CA LEU A 31 4.42 7.09 3.48
C LEU A 31 5.79 7.51 2.89
N GLU A 32 6.26 8.73 3.17
CA GLU A 32 7.55 9.23 2.68
C GLU A 32 8.76 8.38 3.07
N PRO A 33 8.84 7.78 4.28
CA PRO A 33 9.94 6.87 4.64
C PRO A 33 10.13 5.69 3.68
N LEU A 34 9.10 5.28 2.93
CA LEU A 34 9.19 4.21 1.93
C LEU A 34 10.08 4.57 0.73
N ARG A 35 10.38 5.86 0.50
CA ARG A 35 11.35 6.30 -0.52
C ARG A 35 12.76 5.76 -0.25
N GLY A 36 13.08 5.43 1.00
CA GLY A 36 14.37 4.86 1.39
C GLY A 36 14.58 3.39 0.99
N VAL A 37 13.54 2.69 0.54
CA VAL A 37 13.62 1.27 0.17
C VAL A 37 14.10 1.15 -1.28
N LYS A 38 15.37 0.77 -1.47
CA LYS A 38 16.06 0.79 -2.77
C LYS A 38 16.03 -0.59 -3.44
N ILE A 39 14.91 -0.93 -4.05
CA ILE A 39 14.75 -2.19 -4.79
C ILE A 39 15.34 -2.01 -6.19
N GLU A 40 16.35 -2.81 -6.52
CA GLU A 40 16.97 -2.80 -7.84
C GLU A 40 16.03 -3.43 -8.88
N GLN A 41 15.18 -2.60 -9.46
CA GLN A 41 14.25 -3.01 -10.50
C GLN A 41 14.03 -1.89 -11.50
N LYS A 42 13.99 -2.26 -12.79
CA LYS A 42 13.68 -1.32 -13.86
C LYS A 42 12.33 -0.66 -13.62
N THR A 43 12.31 0.67 -13.61
CA THR A 43 11.08 1.46 -13.62
C THR A 43 10.63 1.61 -15.07
N VAL A 44 9.44 1.12 -15.40
CA VAL A 44 8.82 1.27 -16.73
C VAL A 44 7.59 2.17 -16.62
N VAL A 45 6.53 1.68 -15.97
CA VAL A 45 5.30 2.46 -15.72
C VAL A 45 5.17 2.86 -14.24
N HIS A 46 5.65 1.99 -13.34
CA HIS A 46 5.54 2.19 -11.90
C HIS A 46 6.90 2.01 -11.24
N SER A 47 7.30 2.99 -10.42
CA SER A 47 8.49 2.88 -9.58
C SER A 47 8.31 1.81 -8.50
N PRO A 48 9.40 1.26 -7.94
CA PRO A 48 9.31 0.34 -6.81
C PRO A 48 8.46 0.87 -5.64
N ARG A 49 8.64 2.15 -5.26
CA ARG A 49 7.83 2.81 -4.22
C ARG A 49 6.33 2.79 -4.53
N GLN A 50 5.96 3.14 -5.77
CA GLN A 50 4.57 3.13 -6.20
C GLN A 50 3.96 1.73 -6.09
N LYS A 51 4.73 0.69 -6.44
CA LYS A 51 4.27 -0.71 -6.34
C LYS A 51 4.17 -1.20 -4.88
N LEU A 52 5.01 -0.69 -3.98
CA LEU A 52 4.85 -0.91 -2.53
C LEU A 52 3.58 -0.24 -2.00
N THR A 53 3.29 0.97 -2.48
CA THR A 53 2.03 1.68 -2.14
C THR A 53 0.82 0.90 -2.66
N ASP A 54 0.89 0.38 -3.88
CA ASP A 54 -0.16 -0.47 -4.46
C ASP A 54 -0.35 -1.77 -3.65
N ALA A 55 0.74 -2.40 -3.20
CA ALA A 55 0.67 -3.59 -2.34
C ALA A 55 0.02 -3.28 -0.98
N LEU A 56 0.39 -2.15 -0.35
CA LEU A 56 -0.23 -1.68 0.90
C LEU A 56 -1.72 -1.42 0.70
N MET A 57 -2.09 -0.75 -0.39
CA MET A 57 -3.49 -0.49 -0.75
C MET A 57 -4.29 -1.80 -0.86
N SER A 58 -3.74 -2.84 -1.48
CA SER A 58 -4.37 -4.16 -1.54
C SER A 58 -4.55 -4.79 -0.16
N ILE A 59 -3.57 -4.68 0.72
CA ILE A 59 -3.68 -5.17 2.10
C ILE A 59 -4.81 -4.43 2.83
N LEU A 60 -4.85 -3.10 2.75
CA LEU A 60 -5.85 -2.26 3.42
C LEU A 60 -7.26 -2.46 2.84
N ALA A 61 -7.38 -2.74 1.55
CA ALA A 61 -8.64 -3.14 0.90
C ALA A 61 -9.13 -4.54 1.30
N GLY A 62 -8.34 -5.26 2.11
CA GLY A 62 -8.66 -6.60 2.58
C GLY A 62 -8.53 -7.67 1.50
N CYS A 63 -7.65 -7.47 0.51
CA CYS A 63 -7.32 -8.51 -0.47
C CYS A 63 -6.63 -9.69 0.22
N LYS A 64 -7.09 -10.93 -0.01
CA LYS A 64 -6.47 -12.12 0.58
C LYS A 64 -5.23 -12.59 -0.17
N THR A 65 -5.19 -12.29 -1.47
CA THR A 65 -4.06 -12.62 -2.36
C THR A 65 -3.72 -11.42 -3.22
N LEU A 66 -2.49 -11.36 -3.76
CA LEU A 66 -2.12 -10.29 -4.69
C LEU A 66 -2.98 -10.30 -5.95
N TYR A 67 -3.50 -11.47 -6.37
CA TYR A 67 -4.38 -11.61 -7.53
C TYR A 67 -5.63 -10.73 -7.43
N GLU A 68 -6.19 -10.61 -6.22
CA GLU A 68 -7.36 -9.78 -5.98
C GLU A 68 -7.12 -8.28 -6.26
N THR A 69 -5.86 -7.82 -6.30
CA THR A 69 -5.53 -6.44 -6.70
C THR A 69 -6.12 -6.11 -8.08
N ASN A 70 -6.02 -7.03 -9.04
CA ASN A 70 -6.48 -6.80 -10.41
C ASN A 70 -7.99 -6.65 -10.52
N VAL A 71 -8.74 -7.31 -9.63
CA VAL A 71 -10.21 -7.38 -9.70
C VAL A 71 -10.91 -6.48 -8.68
N ARG A 72 -10.24 -6.08 -7.60
CA ARG A 72 -10.82 -5.26 -6.52
C ARG A 72 -10.24 -3.85 -6.44
N VAL A 73 -8.92 -3.70 -6.51
CA VAL A 73 -8.25 -2.42 -6.22
C VAL A 73 -7.94 -1.64 -7.49
N ARG A 74 -7.30 -2.28 -8.47
CA ARG A 74 -6.93 -1.68 -9.75
C ARG A 74 -8.11 -1.10 -10.55
N PRO A 75 -9.32 -1.71 -10.57
CA PRO A 75 -10.46 -1.11 -11.27
C PRO A 75 -11.12 0.04 -10.49
N ASP A 76 -10.82 0.22 -9.20
CA ASP A 76 -11.38 1.30 -8.37
C ASP A 76 -10.53 2.57 -8.52
N LEU A 77 -10.89 3.40 -9.50
CA LEU A 77 -10.16 4.63 -9.82
C LEU A 77 -10.18 5.67 -8.68
N PRO A 78 -11.30 5.92 -7.99
CA PRO A 78 -11.29 6.83 -6.84
C PRO A 78 -10.32 6.38 -5.75
N LEU A 79 -10.25 5.08 -5.44
CA LEU A 79 -9.29 4.55 -4.49
C LEU A 79 -7.85 4.77 -4.94
N GLY A 80 -7.52 4.45 -6.19
CA GLY A 80 -6.18 4.72 -6.74
C GLY A 80 -5.78 6.21 -6.63
N ARG A 81 -6.70 7.10 -7.02
CA ARG A 81 -6.49 8.56 -6.96
C ARG A 81 -6.26 9.07 -5.53
N ALA A 82 -6.95 8.50 -4.55
CA ALA A 82 -6.76 8.86 -3.15
C ALA A 82 -5.32 8.62 -2.66
N PHE A 83 -4.58 7.69 -3.28
CA PHE A 83 -3.18 7.42 -3.00
C PHE A 83 -2.22 8.05 -4.04
N GLU A 84 -2.67 9.07 -4.79
CA GLU A 84 -1.93 9.69 -5.90
C GLU A 84 -1.47 8.69 -6.99
N ARG A 85 -2.27 7.66 -7.23
CA ARG A 85 -2.03 6.68 -8.31
C ARG A 85 -2.93 6.99 -9.49
N GLU A 86 -2.33 7.36 -10.62
CA GLU A 86 -3.04 7.41 -11.90
C GLU A 86 -3.52 6.01 -12.31
N ARG A 87 -2.69 4.99 -12.04
CA ARG A 87 -3.00 3.58 -12.25
C ARG A 87 -2.28 2.72 -11.22
N VAL A 88 -3.04 1.84 -10.57
CA VAL A 88 -2.51 0.79 -9.70
C VAL A 88 -1.84 -0.29 -10.57
N ALA A 89 -0.66 -0.73 -10.16
CA ALA A 89 0.07 -1.77 -10.86
C ALA A 89 -0.73 -3.09 -10.90
N GLU A 90 -0.53 -3.86 -11.98
CA GLU A 90 -1.07 -5.21 -12.04
C GLU A 90 -0.40 -6.13 -11.01
N GLN A 91 -1.15 -7.12 -10.53
CA GLN A 91 -0.69 -8.12 -9.58
C GLN A 91 0.71 -8.64 -9.94
N SER A 92 0.94 -9.06 -11.18
CA SER A 92 2.22 -9.67 -11.57
C SER A 92 3.40 -8.69 -11.46
N THR A 93 3.12 -7.40 -11.64
CA THR A 93 4.12 -6.33 -11.52
C THR A 93 4.43 -6.03 -10.07
N ILE A 94 3.43 -6.07 -9.19
CA ILE A 94 3.62 -5.99 -7.74
C ILE A 94 4.40 -7.20 -7.26
N GLN A 95 3.99 -8.41 -7.64
CA GLN A 95 4.66 -9.65 -7.23
C GLN A 95 6.13 -9.66 -7.66
N ARG A 96 6.46 -9.33 -8.91
CA ARG A 96 7.87 -9.20 -9.35
C ARG A 96 8.68 -8.20 -8.53
N THR A 97 8.04 -7.18 -7.97
CA THR A 97 8.71 -6.22 -7.08
C THR A 97 9.00 -6.83 -5.73
N LEU A 98 8.05 -7.58 -5.18
CA LEU A 98 8.21 -8.28 -3.90
C LEU A 98 9.22 -9.43 -4.01
N ASP A 99 9.20 -10.20 -5.10
CA ASP A 99 10.16 -11.27 -5.39
C ASP A 99 11.59 -10.75 -5.58
N ALA A 100 11.75 -9.47 -5.94
CA ALA A 100 13.06 -8.82 -6.11
C ALA A 100 13.66 -8.30 -4.80
N PHE A 101 12.97 -8.45 -3.65
CA PHE A 101 13.52 -8.02 -2.38
C PHE A 101 14.76 -8.84 -2.00
N THR A 102 15.84 -8.13 -1.72
CA THR A 102 16.98 -8.68 -0.99
C THR A 102 16.78 -8.55 0.52
N GLN A 103 17.62 -9.19 1.34
CA GLN A 103 17.59 -9.00 2.80
C GLN A 103 17.82 -7.53 3.18
N GLU A 104 18.70 -6.82 2.47
CA GLU A 104 18.94 -5.39 2.66
C GLU A 104 17.67 -4.58 2.40
N ASN A 105 16.90 -4.90 1.35
CA ASN A 105 15.64 -4.22 1.09
C ASN A 105 14.58 -4.49 2.16
N VAL A 106 14.54 -5.71 2.70
CA VAL A 106 13.66 -6.05 3.83
C VAL A 106 14.05 -5.23 5.06
N HIS A 107 15.35 -5.06 5.31
CA HIS A 107 15.84 -4.23 6.41
C HIS A 107 15.42 -2.77 6.24
N GLN A 108 15.66 -2.18 5.06
CA GLN A 108 15.24 -0.81 4.72
C GLN A 108 13.72 -0.61 4.88
N LEU A 109 12.92 -1.60 4.45
CA LEU A 109 11.47 -1.55 4.61
C LEU A 109 11.07 -1.59 6.09
N ARG A 110 11.71 -2.43 6.90
CA ARG A 110 11.48 -2.48 8.35
C ARG A 110 11.80 -1.13 9.00
N GLU A 111 12.95 -0.54 8.71
CA GLU A 111 13.31 0.77 9.22
C GLU A 111 12.29 1.85 8.80
N ALA A 112 11.83 1.82 7.54
CA ALA A 112 10.82 2.75 7.06
C ALA A 112 9.51 2.62 7.86
N VAL A 113 9.01 1.40 8.06
CA VAL A 113 7.79 1.13 8.84
C VAL A 113 7.98 1.53 10.31
N GLU A 114 9.14 1.25 10.90
CA GLU A 114 9.45 1.68 12.27
C GLU A 114 9.45 3.20 12.41
N ARG A 115 10.01 3.94 11.44
CA ARG A 115 9.97 5.41 11.45
C ARG A 115 8.54 5.93 11.39
N ILE A 116 7.69 5.33 10.54
CA ILE A 116 6.26 5.66 10.47
C ILE A 116 5.60 5.40 11.83
N ALA A 117 5.81 4.22 12.41
CA ALA A 117 5.22 3.84 13.69
C ALA A 117 5.67 4.74 14.85
N ARG A 118 6.96 5.12 14.93
CA ARG A 118 7.46 6.05 15.97
C ARG A 118 6.86 7.44 15.88
N THR A 119 6.53 7.89 14.67
CA THR A 119 6.02 9.24 14.42
C THR A 119 4.50 9.31 14.60
N HIS A 120 3.78 8.30 14.11
CA HIS A 120 2.31 8.34 13.99
C HIS A 120 1.58 7.32 14.88
N SER A 121 2.29 6.55 15.71
CA SER A 121 1.67 5.58 16.61
C SER A 121 2.27 5.61 18.02
N LYS A 122 1.52 5.09 18.99
CA LYS A 122 1.99 4.87 20.36
C LYS A 122 2.70 3.52 20.54
N LEU A 123 2.78 2.68 19.49
CA LEU A 123 3.32 1.31 19.57
C LEU A 123 4.70 1.24 20.25
N PRO A 124 5.69 2.05 19.85
CA PRO A 124 7.05 1.89 20.38
C PRO A 124 7.20 2.34 21.84
N GLN A 125 6.23 3.11 22.35
CA GLN A 125 6.25 3.67 23.70
C GLN A 125 5.31 2.91 24.64
N HIS A 126 4.55 1.94 24.11
CA HIS A 126 3.53 1.23 24.85
C HIS A 126 4.13 0.12 25.73
N SER A 127 3.71 0.08 27.00
CA SER A 127 4.14 -0.95 27.94
C SER A 127 3.24 -2.18 27.84
N TYR A 128 3.59 -3.09 26.93
CA TYR A 128 2.83 -4.33 26.68
C TYR A 128 2.75 -5.28 27.89
N GLU A 129 3.63 -5.11 28.88
CA GLU A 129 3.59 -5.88 30.13
C GLU A 129 2.51 -5.41 31.10
N ARG A 130 2.03 -4.16 30.96
CA ARG A 130 1.13 -3.52 31.92
C ARG A 130 -0.30 -3.43 31.43
N GLU A 131 -0.51 -3.22 30.13
CA GLU A 131 -1.82 -3.02 29.56
C GLU A 131 -1.89 -3.53 28.12
N MET A 132 -3.10 -3.82 27.65
CA MET A 132 -3.33 -4.10 26.22
C MET A 132 -3.36 -2.79 25.45
N LEU A 133 -2.82 -2.81 24.23
CA LEU A 133 -2.96 -1.69 23.31
C LEU A 133 -4.40 -1.63 22.79
N VAL A 134 -5.27 -0.95 23.53
CA VAL A 134 -6.63 -0.64 23.12
C VAL A 134 -6.67 0.84 22.77
N VAL A 135 -6.85 1.13 21.48
CA VAL A 135 -7.06 2.50 20.97
C VAL A 135 -8.54 2.81 21.03
#